data_AF-A0A3N5M2G9-F1
#
_entry.id   AF-A0A3N5M2G9-F1
#
_cell.length_a   1.000
_cell.length_b   1.000
_cell.length_c   1.000
_cell.angle_alpha   90.00
_cell.angle_beta   90.00
_cell.angle_gamma   90.00
#
_symmetry.space_group_name_H-M   'P 1'
#
loop_
_entity.id
_entity.type
_entity.pdbx_description
1 polymer ?
#
loop_
_entity_poly.entity_id
_entity_poly.type
_entity_poly.pdbx_seq_one_letter_code
_entity_poly.pdbx_strand_id
1 'polypeptide(L)'
;MEGRGRFQPSLAILDCLRSHMVQASPMPHDERQGETYSFGKLNLSRPAAMLIVALTIGIAYFLAARLGLVFLTKPGLAVFWPAAGIAVGALVVLGRRARWPVSVAVIVGTVLANMTIGRQPALAAIFGLINVAQALLTAWLIERWFGRPFKLEDVFQVLGFLLASALGAAVAAAGAAVAIGAVQATTPSLGVWRIWFASCLLGIVTVAPLLIGLAAAARERLQPRELMEGTLGQVTIAALSVFLLQLSQGPWATVLLIALVFVLLWVAVRCRPVFAAATAFVVALAFFTSTTLNAGYFGDASIPLSDRILAAQMLVLVGALLAFILAALFAERRQHEAMLKRSKERLQRVVAELDHRVKNVFATVSAVATHTLDASNSMDHFVTALDGRLRSMASTHELLSDRRWCGVNLSDLACRELAPYKLVSNSEVSGPEVMLSAEAGQALAMVLHELVTNAAKHGALSTREGRVSVRWHWPLNGSSPDRLILEWAETGGPSVKTPSRSGYGTSVIGDLIPYELGGKVDLAFACDGLRCRMEIPASWVSSSNANAQECYVTKSTSIN
;
A
#
# COMPACT_ATOMS: atom_id res chain seq x y z
N MET A 1 0.64 -46.00 27.10
CA MET A 1 -0.71 -45.57 26.68
C MET A 1 -0.55 -44.49 25.64
N GLU A 2 -1.16 -44.73 24.48
CA GLU A 2 -1.00 -44.00 23.23
C GLU A 2 -1.60 -42.59 23.25
N GLY A 3 -1.02 -41.71 22.43
CA GLY A 3 -1.57 -40.40 22.10
C GLY A 3 -0.92 -39.84 20.84
N ARG A 4 -1.00 -40.56 19.71
CA ARG A 4 -0.59 -40.03 18.39
C ARG A 4 -1.61 -39.01 17.90
N GLY A 5 -1.30 -37.72 18.05
CA GLY A 5 -1.99 -36.65 17.32
C GLY A 5 -1.62 -36.70 15.83
N ARG A 6 -2.53 -37.22 14.99
CA ARG A 6 -2.44 -37.06 13.53
C ARG A 6 -2.71 -35.61 13.18
N PHE A 7 -1.67 -34.86 12.83
CA PHE A 7 -1.82 -33.68 11.99
C PHE A 7 -2.40 -34.15 10.64
N GLN A 8 -3.61 -33.73 10.29
CA GLN A 8 -4.17 -33.86 8.94
C GLN A 8 -3.95 -32.54 8.18
N PRO A 9 -2.96 -32.46 7.26
CA PRO A 9 -2.68 -31.24 6.51
C PRO A 9 -3.72 -30.92 5.41
N SER A 10 -4.66 -31.83 5.13
CA SER A 10 -5.62 -31.69 4.03
C SER A 10 -6.76 -30.72 4.32
N LEU A 11 -7.19 -30.56 5.57
CA LEU A 11 -8.29 -29.66 5.93
C LEU A 11 -7.86 -28.18 5.99
N ALA A 12 -6.64 -27.87 6.44
CA ALA A 12 -6.17 -26.48 6.54
C ALA A 12 -6.06 -25.78 5.17
N ILE A 13 -5.71 -26.52 4.11
CA ILE A 13 -5.65 -25.98 2.74
C ILE A 13 -7.06 -25.76 2.19
N LEU A 14 -8.00 -26.67 2.45
CA LEU A 14 -9.39 -26.53 2.03
C LEU A 14 -10.13 -25.42 2.79
N ASP A 15 -9.84 -25.22 4.08
CA ASP A 15 -10.39 -24.13 4.88
C ASP A 15 -9.78 -22.77 4.52
N CYS A 16 -8.50 -22.72 4.13
CA CYS A 16 -7.86 -21.54 3.56
C CYS A 16 -8.43 -21.20 2.16
N LEU A 17 -8.71 -22.20 1.33
CA LEU A 17 -9.41 -22.03 0.04
C LEU A 17 -10.85 -21.54 0.25
N ARG A 18 -11.53 -22.01 1.30
CA ARG A 18 -12.90 -21.60 1.64
C ARG A 18 -12.96 -20.18 2.20
N SER A 19 -12.00 -19.76 3.03
CA SER A 19 -11.97 -18.40 3.57
C SER A 19 -11.69 -17.35 2.49
N HIS A 20 -10.82 -17.66 1.52
CA HIS A 20 -10.57 -16.80 0.36
C HIS A 20 -11.72 -16.78 -0.65
N MET A 21 -12.42 -17.90 -0.88
CA MET A 21 -13.62 -17.91 -1.74
C MET A 21 -14.82 -17.19 -1.11
N VAL A 22 -14.98 -17.21 0.21
CA VAL A 22 -16.06 -16.49 0.91
C VAL A 22 -15.83 -14.97 0.91
N GLN A 23 -14.59 -14.50 0.81
CA GLN A 23 -14.27 -13.08 0.58
C GLN A 23 -14.50 -12.62 -0.87
N ALA A 24 -14.70 -13.54 -1.83
CA ALA A 24 -15.11 -13.20 -3.19
C ALA A 24 -16.64 -13.03 -3.31
N SER A 25 -17.23 -12.20 -2.44
CA SER A 25 -18.58 -11.68 -2.68
C SER A 25 -18.52 -10.69 -3.86
N PRO A 26 -19.49 -10.68 -4.79
CA PRO A 26 -19.53 -9.67 -5.83
C PRO A 26 -19.67 -8.30 -5.16
N MET A 27 -18.62 -7.48 -5.26
CA MET A 27 -18.62 -6.09 -4.78
C MET A 27 -19.87 -5.36 -5.34
N PRO A 28 -20.62 -4.63 -4.49
CA PRO A 28 -21.77 -3.85 -4.94
C PRO A 28 -21.34 -2.78 -5.95
N HIS A 29 -22.28 -2.44 -6.83
CA HIS A 29 -22.03 -1.87 -8.14
C HIS A 29 -21.65 -0.37 -8.16
N ASP A 30 -21.32 0.24 -7.01
CA ASP A 30 -21.29 1.69 -6.85
C ASP A 30 -20.01 2.19 -6.15
N GLU A 31 -18.96 2.36 -6.95
CA GLU A 31 -17.86 3.31 -6.74
C GLU A 31 -17.02 3.34 -8.04
N ARG A 32 -17.63 3.87 -9.11
CA ARG A 32 -16.92 4.20 -10.36
C ARG A 32 -16.68 5.71 -10.41
N GLN A 33 -15.69 6.21 -9.68
CA GLN A 33 -15.16 7.55 -9.93
C GLN A 33 -13.63 7.54 -9.89
N GLY A 34 -13.03 7.82 -11.06
CA GLY A 34 -11.78 8.56 -11.09
C GLY A 34 -10.45 7.83 -11.27
N GLU A 35 -10.38 6.59 -11.77
CA GLU A 35 -9.07 6.07 -12.20
C GLU A 35 -8.64 6.74 -13.51
N THR A 36 -7.55 7.51 -13.48
CA THR A 36 -6.97 8.14 -14.67
C THR A 36 -6.42 7.05 -15.60
N TYR A 37 -7.20 6.68 -16.61
CA TYR A 37 -6.93 5.58 -17.55
C TYR A 37 -5.82 5.90 -18.55
N SER A 38 -4.57 5.94 -18.08
CA SER A 38 -3.38 6.10 -18.91
C SER A 38 -2.61 4.78 -19.02
N PHE A 39 -2.28 4.37 -20.25
CA PHE A 39 -1.25 3.35 -20.48
C PHE A 39 0.05 4.08 -20.83
N GLY A 40 0.96 4.20 -19.85
CA GLY A 40 2.12 5.08 -19.98
C GLY A 40 1.66 6.55 -20.11
N LYS A 41 1.91 7.17 -21.27
CA LYS A 41 1.47 8.54 -21.62
C LYS A 41 0.21 8.59 -22.49
N LEU A 42 -0.33 7.45 -22.95
CA LEU A 42 -1.50 7.42 -23.84
C LEU A 42 -2.82 7.44 -23.06
N ASN A 43 -3.65 8.44 -23.37
CA ASN A 43 -5.02 8.52 -22.87
C ASN A 43 -5.95 7.61 -23.71
N LEU A 44 -6.28 6.44 -23.16
CA LEU A 44 -7.09 5.40 -23.81
C LEU A 44 -8.59 5.77 -23.93
N SER A 45 -9.00 6.95 -23.47
CA SER A 45 -10.35 7.48 -23.72
C SER A 45 -10.55 8.00 -25.15
N ARG A 46 -9.48 8.28 -25.89
CA ARG A 46 -9.57 8.81 -27.26
C ARG A 46 -9.74 7.67 -28.28
N PRO A 47 -10.69 7.76 -29.23
CA PRO A 47 -10.93 6.72 -30.23
C PRO A 47 -9.71 6.48 -31.13
N ALA A 48 -8.98 7.56 -31.49
CA ALA A 48 -7.74 7.45 -32.26
C ALA A 48 -6.63 6.67 -31.53
N ALA A 49 -6.51 6.86 -30.21
CA ALA A 49 -5.55 6.10 -29.39
C ALA A 49 -5.93 4.61 -29.35
N MET A 50 -7.22 4.29 -29.22
CA MET A 50 -7.68 2.90 -29.26
C MET A 50 -7.51 2.25 -30.63
N LEU A 51 -7.64 3.00 -31.73
CA LEU A 51 -7.36 2.51 -33.07
C LEU A 51 -5.87 2.13 -33.23
N ILE A 52 -4.96 2.99 -32.76
CA ILE A 52 -3.52 2.71 -32.79
C ILE A 52 -3.20 1.46 -31.98
N VAL A 53 -3.78 1.32 -30.79
CA VAL A 53 -3.61 0.15 -29.93
C VAL A 53 -4.13 -1.11 -30.61
N ALA A 54 -5.32 -1.06 -31.22
CA ALA A 54 -5.91 -2.17 -31.94
C ALA A 54 -5.06 -2.60 -33.15
N LEU A 55 -4.54 -1.63 -33.92
CA LEU A 55 -3.64 -1.88 -35.05
C LEU A 55 -2.33 -2.52 -34.59
N THR A 56 -1.74 -1.99 -33.52
CA THR A 56 -0.51 -2.54 -32.92
C THR A 56 -0.71 -3.99 -32.47
N ILE A 57 -1.83 -4.28 -31.79
CA ILE A 57 -2.18 -5.65 -31.37
C ILE A 57 -2.46 -6.53 -32.58
N GLY A 58 -3.13 -6.02 -33.62
CA GLY A 58 -3.40 -6.76 -34.85
C GLY A 58 -2.13 -7.16 -35.58
N ILE A 59 -1.16 -6.24 -35.71
CA ILE A 59 0.15 -6.53 -36.30
C ILE A 59 0.89 -7.56 -35.44
N ALA A 60 0.97 -7.35 -34.12
CA ALA A 60 1.64 -8.29 -33.22
C ALA A 60 0.99 -9.69 -33.26
N TYR A 61 -0.34 -9.75 -33.27
CA TYR A 61 -1.10 -11.00 -33.39
C TYR A 61 -0.83 -11.69 -34.73
N PHE A 62 -0.87 -10.96 -35.84
CA PHE A 62 -0.60 -11.51 -37.17
C PHE A 62 0.82 -12.07 -37.26
N LEU A 63 1.83 -11.35 -36.77
CA LEU A 63 3.22 -11.81 -36.76
C LEU A 63 3.38 -13.06 -35.87
N ALA A 64 2.75 -13.08 -34.70
CA ALA A 64 2.74 -14.25 -33.82
C ALA A 64 2.00 -15.45 -34.46
N ALA A 65 0.91 -15.21 -35.19
CA ALA A 65 0.19 -16.25 -35.91
C ALA A 65 1.05 -16.81 -37.06
N ARG A 66 1.73 -15.95 -37.81
CA ARG A 66 2.71 -16.35 -38.84
C ARG A 66 3.82 -17.20 -38.26
N LEU A 67 4.37 -16.81 -37.10
CA LEU A 67 5.36 -17.60 -36.39
C LEU A 67 4.81 -18.98 -36.00
N GLY A 68 3.59 -19.05 -35.45
CA GLY A 68 2.94 -20.33 -35.14
C GLY A 68 2.72 -21.22 -36.37
N LEU A 69 2.39 -20.63 -37.52
CA LEU A 69 2.24 -21.34 -38.79
C LEU A 69 3.56 -21.78 -39.44
N VAL A 70 4.73 -21.36 -38.93
CA VAL A 70 6.01 -22.01 -39.28
C VAL A 70 6.07 -23.41 -38.64
N PHE A 71 5.38 -23.61 -37.53
CA PHE A 71 5.42 -24.82 -36.70
C PHE A 71 4.21 -25.74 -36.94
N LEU A 72 4.00 -26.16 -38.19
CA LEU A 72 2.85 -27.02 -38.57
C LEU A 72 3.18 -28.52 -38.47
N THR A 73 2.25 -29.29 -37.91
CA THR A 73 2.24 -30.77 -38.05
C THR A 73 1.52 -31.19 -39.33
N LYS A 74 1.57 -32.48 -39.70
CA LYS A 74 0.56 -33.10 -40.59
C LYS A 74 -0.61 -33.49 -39.65
N PRO A 75 -1.81 -32.85 -39.68
CA PRO A 75 -2.62 -32.39 -40.84
C PRO A 75 -2.72 -30.86 -41.05
N GLY A 76 -1.67 -30.10 -40.72
CA GLY A 76 -1.61 -28.65 -40.90
C GLY A 76 -2.01 -27.85 -39.66
N LEU A 77 -1.78 -28.39 -38.45
CA LEU A 77 -2.08 -27.71 -37.19
C LEU A 77 -0.80 -27.16 -36.55
N ALA A 78 -0.86 -25.93 -36.04
CA ALA A 78 0.26 -25.31 -35.35
C ALA A 78 0.49 -25.95 -33.98
N VAL A 79 1.73 -26.32 -33.65
CA VAL A 79 2.08 -26.92 -32.35
C VAL A 79 2.36 -25.90 -31.25
N PHE A 80 2.58 -24.65 -31.65
CA PHE A 80 2.76 -23.50 -30.78
C PHE A 80 2.00 -22.31 -31.36
N TRP A 81 1.04 -21.76 -30.61
CA TRP A 81 0.19 -20.66 -31.07
C TRP A 81 0.34 -19.40 -30.20
N PRO A 82 1.47 -18.66 -30.30
CA PRO A 82 1.74 -17.50 -29.44
C PRO A 82 0.74 -16.36 -29.63
N ALA A 83 0.05 -16.31 -30.77
CA ALA A 83 -0.99 -15.32 -31.05
C ALA A 83 -2.14 -15.37 -30.03
N ALA A 84 -2.50 -16.56 -29.51
CA ALA A 84 -3.49 -16.66 -28.45
C ALA A 84 -3.08 -15.92 -27.18
N GLY A 85 -1.80 -15.98 -26.80
CA GLY A 85 -1.30 -15.24 -25.65
C GLY A 85 -1.19 -13.73 -25.89
N ILE A 86 -0.92 -13.29 -27.13
CA ILE A 86 -1.04 -11.87 -27.49
C ILE A 86 -2.47 -11.37 -27.25
N ALA A 87 -3.47 -12.11 -27.74
CA ALA A 87 -4.88 -11.73 -27.59
C ALA A 87 -5.33 -11.71 -26.13
N VAL A 88 -5.06 -12.78 -25.37
CA VAL A 88 -5.42 -12.86 -23.94
C VAL A 88 -4.68 -11.78 -23.13
N GLY A 89 -3.36 -11.65 -23.31
CA GLY A 89 -2.55 -10.66 -22.60
C GLY A 89 -3.04 -9.23 -22.87
N ALA A 90 -3.33 -8.89 -24.13
CA ALA A 90 -3.87 -7.59 -24.48
C ALA A 90 -5.24 -7.32 -23.84
N LEU A 91 -6.16 -8.30 -23.84
CA LEU A 91 -7.47 -8.16 -23.21
C LEU A 91 -7.41 -8.03 -21.68
N VAL A 92 -6.50 -8.76 -21.03
CA VAL A 92 -6.28 -8.65 -19.58
C VAL A 92 -5.70 -7.28 -19.21
N VAL A 93 -4.75 -6.78 -20.00
CA VAL A 93 -4.06 -5.50 -19.75
C VAL A 93 -4.95 -4.29 -20.04
N LEU A 94 -5.64 -4.27 -21.19
CA LEU A 94 -6.40 -3.10 -21.67
C LEU A 94 -7.87 -3.13 -21.26
N GLY A 95 -8.38 -4.33 -20.97
CA GLY A 95 -9.68 -4.51 -20.39
C GLY A 95 -10.88 -4.36 -21.34
N ARG A 96 -12.06 -4.14 -20.75
CA ARG A 96 -13.39 -4.21 -21.40
C ARG A 96 -13.51 -3.34 -22.67
N ARG A 97 -12.94 -2.14 -22.65
CA ARG A 97 -13.01 -1.22 -23.81
C ARG A 97 -12.23 -1.72 -25.02
N ALA A 98 -11.19 -2.52 -24.81
CA ALA A 98 -10.40 -3.10 -25.89
C ALA A 98 -11.00 -4.38 -26.47
N ARG A 99 -12.07 -4.94 -25.88
CA ARG A 99 -12.68 -6.20 -26.36
C ARG A 99 -13.05 -6.14 -27.83
N TRP A 100 -13.79 -5.11 -28.25
CA TRP A 100 -14.22 -4.99 -29.64
C TRP A 100 -13.03 -4.79 -30.61
N PRO A 101 -12.14 -3.80 -30.43
CA PRO A 101 -11.02 -3.62 -31.34
C PRO A 101 -10.07 -4.82 -31.39
N VAL A 102 -9.79 -5.47 -30.26
CA VAL A 102 -8.95 -6.67 -30.22
C VAL A 102 -9.63 -7.85 -30.90
N SER A 103 -10.94 -8.05 -30.71
CA SER A 103 -11.68 -9.10 -31.43
C SER A 103 -11.57 -8.95 -32.95
N VAL A 104 -11.77 -7.73 -33.46
CA VAL A 104 -11.61 -7.45 -34.90
C VAL A 104 -10.18 -7.75 -35.35
N ALA A 105 -9.18 -7.28 -34.59
CA ALA A 105 -7.77 -7.52 -34.88
C ALA A 105 -7.40 -9.02 -34.90
N VAL A 106 -7.94 -9.82 -33.98
CA VAL A 106 -7.72 -11.27 -33.89
C VAL A 106 -8.36 -12.00 -35.08
N ILE A 107 -9.58 -11.65 -35.47
CA ILE A 107 -10.25 -12.25 -36.64
C ILE A 107 -9.44 -11.94 -37.91
N VAL A 108 -9.18 -10.67 -38.16
CA VAL A 108 -8.44 -10.22 -39.35
C VAL A 108 -7.05 -10.84 -39.38
N GLY A 109 -6.32 -10.78 -38.27
CA GLY A 109 -4.99 -11.39 -38.16
C GLY A 109 -4.99 -12.90 -38.38
N THR A 110 -5.99 -13.62 -37.84
CA THR A 110 -6.13 -15.07 -38.04
C THR A 110 -6.42 -15.39 -39.50
N VAL A 111 -7.36 -14.68 -40.13
CA VAL A 111 -7.75 -14.90 -41.53
C VAL A 111 -6.56 -14.64 -42.45
N LEU A 112 -5.92 -13.48 -42.33
CA LEU A 112 -4.75 -13.12 -43.14
C LEU A 112 -3.61 -14.12 -42.96
N ALA A 113 -3.29 -14.51 -41.71
CA ALA A 113 -2.23 -15.48 -41.46
C ALA A 113 -2.54 -16.84 -42.10
N ASN A 114 -3.77 -17.35 -41.99
CA ASN A 114 -4.14 -18.63 -42.59
C ASN A 114 -4.20 -18.57 -44.13
N MET A 115 -4.57 -17.44 -44.72
CA MET A 115 -4.54 -17.27 -46.19
C MET A 115 -3.13 -17.36 -46.77
N THR A 116 -2.11 -16.90 -46.03
CA THR A 116 -0.71 -16.98 -46.49
C THR A 116 -0.17 -18.41 -46.64
N ILE A 117 -0.86 -19.41 -46.08
CA ILE A 117 -0.54 -20.84 -46.27
C ILE A 117 -1.56 -21.56 -47.17
N GLY A 118 -2.37 -20.79 -47.91
CA GLY A 118 -3.36 -21.33 -48.86
C GLY A 118 -4.60 -21.96 -48.21
N ARG A 119 -4.87 -21.72 -46.92
CA ARG A 119 -6.05 -22.26 -46.25
C ARG A 119 -7.33 -21.60 -46.76
N GLN A 120 -8.39 -22.40 -46.89
CA GLN A 120 -9.70 -21.94 -47.38
C GLN A 120 -10.23 -20.76 -46.53
N PRO A 121 -10.72 -19.67 -47.16
CA PRO A 121 -11.16 -18.47 -46.44
C PRO A 121 -12.27 -18.73 -45.41
N ALA A 122 -13.22 -19.60 -45.73
CA ALA A 122 -14.32 -19.95 -44.83
C ALA A 122 -13.80 -20.62 -43.54
N LEU A 123 -12.88 -21.59 -43.68
CA LEU A 123 -12.27 -22.25 -42.53
C LEU A 123 -11.37 -21.30 -41.72
N ALA A 124 -10.65 -20.40 -42.40
CA ALA A 124 -9.84 -19.37 -41.74
C ALA A 124 -10.70 -18.38 -40.92
N ALA A 125 -11.89 -18.01 -41.43
CA ALA A 125 -12.84 -17.18 -40.71
C ALA A 125 -13.38 -17.87 -39.45
N ILE A 126 -13.72 -19.17 -39.56
CA ILE A 126 -14.14 -19.99 -38.40
C ILE A 126 -13.03 -20.04 -37.34
N PHE A 127 -11.77 -20.24 -37.74
CA PHE A 127 -10.64 -20.19 -36.80
C PHE A 127 -10.50 -18.82 -36.13
N GLY A 128 -10.73 -17.73 -36.87
CA GLY A 128 -10.75 -16.38 -36.30
C GLY A 128 -11.81 -16.22 -35.21
N LEU A 129 -13.02 -16.72 -35.45
CA LEU A 129 -14.11 -16.69 -34.46
C LEU A 129 -13.78 -17.53 -33.22
N ILE A 130 -13.24 -18.73 -33.42
CA ILE A 130 -12.80 -19.61 -32.32
C ILE A 130 -11.72 -18.92 -31.47
N ASN A 131 -10.71 -18.33 -32.11
CA ASN A 131 -9.62 -17.64 -31.42
C ASN A 131 -10.11 -16.41 -30.63
N VAL A 132 -11.07 -15.66 -31.18
CA VAL A 132 -11.72 -14.56 -30.44
C VAL A 132 -12.51 -15.08 -29.25
N ALA A 133 -13.34 -16.12 -29.45
CA ALA A 133 -14.13 -16.70 -28.39
C ALA A 133 -13.25 -17.19 -27.24
N GLN A 134 -12.13 -17.85 -27.55
CA GLN A 134 -11.11 -18.26 -26.58
C GLN A 134 -10.59 -17.07 -25.78
N ALA A 135 -10.12 -16.03 -26.46
CA ALA A 135 -9.49 -14.89 -25.82
C ALA A 135 -10.49 -14.12 -24.94
N LEU A 136 -11.72 -13.94 -25.41
CA LEU A 136 -12.80 -13.29 -24.65
C LEU A 136 -13.22 -14.13 -23.45
N LEU A 137 -13.35 -15.45 -23.59
CA LEU A 137 -13.73 -16.35 -22.50
C LEU A 137 -12.65 -16.35 -21.41
N THR A 138 -11.39 -16.52 -21.77
CA THR A 138 -10.28 -16.49 -20.81
C THR A 138 -10.21 -15.13 -20.09
N ALA A 139 -10.27 -14.01 -20.82
CA ALA A 139 -10.26 -12.69 -20.22
C ALA A 139 -11.49 -12.43 -19.33
N TRP A 140 -12.66 -12.94 -19.72
CA TRP A 140 -13.89 -12.83 -18.93
C TRP A 140 -13.81 -13.63 -17.63
N LEU A 141 -13.29 -14.86 -17.64
CA LEU A 141 -13.10 -15.68 -16.45
C LEU A 141 -12.15 -14.99 -15.45
N ILE A 142 -11.03 -14.46 -15.95
CA ILE A 142 -10.06 -13.73 -15.12
C ILE A 142 -10.70 -12.49 -14.50
N GLU A 143 -11.40 -11.68 -15.29
CA GLU A 143 -12.09 -10.47 -14.80
C GLU A 143 -13.22 -10.81 -13.82
N ARG A 144 -13.92 -11.93 -14.02
CA ARG A 144 -15.02 -12.38 -13.16
C ARG A 144 -14.53 -12.83 -11.79
N TRP A 145 -13.39 -13.53 -11.72
CA TRP A 145 -12.87 -14.09 -10.47
C TRP A 145 -11.96 -13.14 -9.69
N PHE A 146 -11.17 -12.30 -10.37
CA PHE A 146 -10.13 -11.48 -9.73
C PHE A 146 -10.32 -9.97 -9.91
N GLY A 147 -11.28 -9.53 -10.73
CA GLY A 147 -11.49 -8.11 -11.01
C GLY A 147 -10.32 -7.46 -11.75
N ARG A 148 -10.10 -6.16 -11.50
CA ARG A 148 -8.95 -5.40 -12.01
C ARG A 148 -8.35 -4.54 -10.89
N PRO A 149 -7.01 -4.35 -10.87
CA PRO A 149 -6.01 -4.86 -11.82
C PRO A 149 -5.58 -6.32 -11.54
N PHE A 150 -5.36 -7.09 -12.61
CA PHE A 150 -4.78 -8.44 -12.53
C PHE A 150 -3.26 -8.36 -12.35
N LYS A 151 -2.71 -9.13 -11.39
CA LYS A 151 -1.30 -9.12 -10.99
C LYS A 151 -0.72 -10.54 -11.03
N LEU A 152 0.51 -10.66 -11.54
CA LEU A 152 1.28 -11.91 -11.55
C LEU A 152 2.04 -12.16 -10.24
N GLU A 153 1.88 -11.27 -9.26
CA GLU A 153 2.60 -11.31 -7.97
C GLU A 153 1.81 -12.07 -6.89
N ASP A 154 0.63 -12.58 -7.23
CA ASP A 154 -0.30 -13.26 -6.34
C ASP A 154 -0.51 -14.70 -6.84
N VAL A 155 -0.31 -15.67 -5.94
CA VAL A 155 -0.37 -17.09 -6.30
C VAL A 155 -1.77 -17.52 -6.75
N PHE A 156 -2.82 -17.01 -6.11
CA PHE A 156 -4.21 -17.34 -6.46
C PHE A 156 -4.57 -16.76 -7.83
N GLN A 157 -4.11 -15.54 -8.14
CA GLN A 157 -4.31 -14.95 -9.46
C GLN A 157 -3.56 -15.71 -10.55
N VAL A 158 -2.33 -16.17 -10.29
CA VAL A 158 -1.58 -17.02 -11.22
C VAL A 158 -2.29 -18.35 -11.46
N LEU A 159 -2.71 -19.05 -10.39
CA LEU A 159 -3.45 -20.32 -10.51
C LEU A 159 -4.77 -20.13 -11.27
N GLY A 160 -5.50 -19.06 -10.97
CA GLY A 160 -6.74 -18.73 -11.66
C GLY A 160 -6.54 -18.38 -13.14
N PHE A 161 -5.46 -17.67 -13.47
CA PHE A 161 -5.07 -17.41 -14.87
C PHE A 161 -4.78 -18.71 -15.62
N LEU A 162 -4.04 -19.64 -15.01
CA LEU A 162 -3.72 -20.93 -15.62
C LEU A 162 -4.98 -21.76 -15.87
N LEU A 163 -5.88 -21.81 -14.88
CA LEU A 163 -7.17 -22.49 -15.02
C LEU A 163 -8.06 -21.85 -16.10
N ALA A 164 -8.19 -20.53 -16.11
CA ALA A 164 -8.97 -19.80 -17.11
C ALA A 164 -8.41 -19.97 -18.53
N SER A 165 -7.07 -20.06 -18.65
CA SER A 165 -6.39 -20.31 -19.92
C SER A 165 -6.63 -21.74 -20.41
N ALA A 166 -6.59 -22.73 -19.52
CA ALA A 166 -6.89 -24.12 -19.84
C ALA A 166 -8.35 -24.30 -20.26
N LEU A 167 -9.30 -23.70 -19.53
CA LEU A 167 -10.73 -23.75 -19.89
C LEU A 167 -11.00 -23.08 -21.25
N GLY A 168 -10.42 -21.89 -21.48
CA GLY A 168 -10.55 -21.20 -22.77
C GLY A 168 -9.98 -22.02 -23.92
N ALA A 169 -8.77 -22.56 -23.76
CA ALA A 169 -8.13 -23.39 -24.77
C ALA A 169 -8.90 -24.69 -25.04
N ALA A 170 -9.51 -25.32 -24.02
CA ALA A 170 -10.29 -26.54 -24.16
C ALA A 170 -11.58 -26.32 -24.99
N VAL A 171 -12.28 -25.21 -24.72
CA VAL A 171 -13.47 -24.80 -25.50
C VAL A 171 -13.09 -24.50 -26.95
N ALA A 172 -11.99 -23.77 -27.16
CA ALA A 172 -11.49 -23.45 -28.49
C ALA A 172 -11.10 -24.70 -29.29
N ALA A 173 -10.40 -25.64 -28.64
CA ALA A 173 -10.02 -26.91 -29.22
C ALA A 173 -11.22 -27.77 -29.61
N ALA A 174 -12.31 -27.75 -28.81
CA ALA A 174 -13.56 -28.42 -29.16
C ALA A 174 -14.19 -27.81 -30.41
N GLY A 175 -14.28 -26.47 -30.48
CA GLY A 175 -14.77 -25.77 -31.66
C GLY A 175 -13.94 -26.08 -32.91
N ALA A 176 -12.61 -26.13 -32.77
CA ALA A 176 -11.72 -26.44 -33.87
C ALA A 176 -11.84 -27.90 -34.35
N ALA A 177 -11.96 -28.85 -33.42
CA ALA A 177 -12.17 -30.26 -33.75
C ALA A 177 -13.46 -30.48 -34.54
N VAL A 178 -14.54 -29.79 -34.17
CA VAL A 178 -15.81 -29.81 -34.91
C VAL A 178 -15.65 -29.17 -36.30
N ALA A 179 -15.05 -27.97 -36.37
CA ALA A 179 -14.86 -27.26 -37.64
C ALA A 179 -14.00 -28.04 -38.65
N ILE A 180 -12.91 -28.65 -38.18
CA ILE A 180 -12.02 -29.45 -39.03
C ILE A 180 -12.69 -30.78 -39.41
N GLY A 181 -13.35 -31.46 -38.45
CA GLY A 181 -14.06 -32.70 -38.74
C GLY A 181 -15.17 -32.53 -39.78
N ALA A 182 -15.85 -31.37 -39.81
CA ALA A 182 -16.86 -31.05 -40.80
C ALA A 182 -16.30 -30.87 -42.23
N VAL A 183 -15.04 -30.46 -42.37
CA VAL A 183 -14.38 -30.23 -43.68
C VAL A 183 -13.52 -31.43 -44.10
N GLN A 184 -12.95 -32.16 -43.12
CA GLN A 184 -12.01 -33.26 -43.31
C GLN A 184 -12.44 -34.47 -42.46
N ALA A 185 -13.43 -35.21 -42.96
CA ALA A 185 -14.08 -36.32 -42.23
C ALA A 185 -13.14 -37.45 -41.77
N THR A 186 -11.94 -37.57 -42.36
CA THR A 186 -10.97 -38.63 -42.05
C THR A 186 -9.99 -38.27 -40.92
N THR A 187 -9.99 -37.02 -40.42
CA THR A 187 -9.07 -36.60 -39.35
C THR A 187 -9.64 -36.93 -37.96
N PRO A 188 -8.94 -37.69 -37.10
CA PRO A 188 -9.41 -37.99 -35.75
C PRO A 188 -9.64 -36.74 -34.90
N SER A 189 -10.88 -36.51 -34.47
CA SER A 189 -11.30 -35.31 -33.71
C SER A 189 -10.54 -35.13 -32.40
N LEU A 190 -10.26 -36.22 -31.68
CA LEU A 190 -9.47 -36.20 -30.44
C LEU A 190 -8.02 -35.77 -30.68
N GLY A 191 -7.43 -36.14 -31.82
CA GLY A 191 -6.08 -35.72 -32.19
C GLY A 191 -6.01 -34.21 -32.46
N VAL A 192 -7.00 -33.69 -33.21
CA VAL A 192 -7.15 -32.24 -33.44
C VAL A 192 -7.33 -31.51 -32.12
N TRP A 193 -8.19 -32.00 -31.24
CA TRP A 193 -8.45 -31.39 -29.93
C TRP A 193 -7.17 -31.31 -29.10
N ARG A 194 -6.40 -32.41 -28.98
CA ARG A 194 -5.17 -32.45 -28.18
C ARG A 194 -4.11 -31.45 -28.68
N ILE A 195 -3.85 -31.42 -29.99
CA ILE A 195 -2.86 -30.52 -30.59
C ILE A 195 -3.31 -29.07 -30.42
N TRP A 196 -4.57 -28.77 -30.72
CA TRP A 196 -5.10 -27.41 -30.62
C TRP A 196 -5.09 -26.89 -29.18
N PHE A 197 -5.56 -27.71 -28.23
CA PHE A 197 -5.57 -27.41 -26.80
C PHE A 197 -4.17 -27.08 -26.30
N ALA A 198 -3.21 -27.99 -26.51
CA ALA A 198 -1.84 -27.83 -26.01
C ALA A 198 -1.16 -26.61 -26.65
N SER A 199 -1.31 -26.42 -27.96
CA SER A 199 -0.74 -25.30 -28.71
C SER A 199 -1.26 -23.94 -28.24
N CYS A 200 -2.58 -23.81 -28.05
CA CYS A 200 -3.22 -22.60 -27.57
C CYS A 200 -2.90 -22.32 -26.10
N LEU A 201 -2.99 -23.33 -25.24
CA LEU A 201 -2.67 -23.19 -23.81
C LEU A 201 -1.24 -22.71 -23.63
N LEU A 202 -0.29 -23.34 -24.33
CA LEU A 202 1.12 -22.99 -24.24
C LEU A 202 1.40 -21.57 -24.76
N GLY A 203 0.77 -21.19 -25.87
CA GLY A 203 0.84 -19.83 -26.39
C GLY A 203 0.33 -18.80 -25.37
N ILE A 204 -0.79 -19.08 -24.70
CA ILE A 204 -1.31 -18.21 -23.63
C ILE A 204 -0.35 -18.14 -22.45
N VAL A 205 0.06 -19.29 -21.90
CA VAL A 205 0.88 -19.37 -20.70
C VAL A 205 2.26 -18.73 -20.90
N THR A 206 2.85 -18.83 -22.09
CA THR A 206 4.20 -18.29 -22.33
C THR A 206 4.20 -16.82 -22.75
N VAL A 207 3.15 -16.33 -23.41
CA VAL A 207 3.12 -14.97 -23.99
C VAL A 207 2.26 -13.98 -23.19
N ALA A 208 1.09 -14.39 -22.68
CA ALA A 208 0.20 -13.46 -21.98
C ALA A 208 0.82 -12.91 -20.67
N PRO A 209 1.47 -13.73 -19.82
CA PRO A 209 2.17 -13.23 -18.63
C PRO A 209 3.30 -12.25 -18.97
N LEU A 210 3.98 -12.44 -20.10
CA LEU A 210 5.02 -11.52 -20.55
C LEU A 210 4.42 -10.14 -20.86
N LEU A 211 3.32 -10.08 -21.61
CA LEU A 211 2.61 -8.82 -21.89
C LEU A 211 2.08 -8.15 -20.63
N ILE A 212 1.49 -8.93 -19.72
CA ILE A 212 0.97 -8.43 -18.43
C ILE A 212 2.11 -7.86 -17.58
N GLY A 213 3.24 -8.57 -17.50
CA GLY A 213 4.43 -8.14 -16.77
C GLY A 213 5.08 -6.90 -17.38
N LEU A 214 5.20 -6.82 -18.71
CA LEU A 214 5.74 -5.64 -19.39
C LEU A 214 4.84 -4.42 -19.17
N ALA A 215 3.52 -4.59 -19.21
CA ALA A 215 2.58 -3.54 -18.89
C ALA A 215 2.70 -3.06 -17.44
N ALA A 216 2.94 -3.98 -16.48
CA ALA A 216 3.18 -3.63 -15.09
C ALA A 216 4.52 -2.87 -14.92
N ALA A 217 5.60 -3.34 -15.54
CA ALA A 217 6.91 -2.69 -15.52
C ALA A 217 6.93 -1.31 -16.21
N ALA A 218 6.03 -1.08 -17.19
CA ALA A 218 5.85 0.23 -17.81
C ALA A 218 5.14 1.23 -16.88
N ARG A 219 4.29 0.74 -15.96
CA ARG A 219 3.60 1.57 -14.96
C ARG A 219 4.50 1.85 -13.75
N GLU A 220 5.25 0.85 -13.30
CA GLU A 220 6.15 0.95 -12.16
C GLU A 220 7.59 0.79 -12.63
N ARG A 221 8.38 1.87 -12.55
CA ARG A 221 9.77 1.86 -13.01
C ARG A 221 10.60 0.83 -12.22
N LEU A 222 11.20 -0.10 -12.94
CA LEU A 222 12.12 -1.10 -12.39
C LEU A 222 13.35 -0.44 -11.75
N GLN A 223 13.82 -1.00 -10.63
CA GLN A 223 15.07 -0.55 -10.03
C GLN A 223 16.26 -0.99 -10.91
N PRO A 224 17.34 -0.19 -11.03
CA PRO A 224 18.49 -0.53 -11.88
C PRO A 224 19.12 -1.89 -11.55
N ARG A 225 19.15 -2.25 -10.27
CA ARG A 225 19.65 -3.55 -9.82
C ARG A 225 18.79 -4.71 -10.29
N GLU A 226 17.46 -4.60 -10.18
CA GLU A 226 16.52 -5.63 -10.65
C GLU A 226 16.63 -5.79 -12.17
N LEU A 227 16.81 -4.69 -12.91
CA LEU A 227 17.01 -4.72 -14.35
C LEU A 227 18.32 -5.43 -14.71
N MET A 228 19.42 -5.15 -13.99
CA MET A 228 20.71 -5.80 -14.23
C MET A 228 20.66 -7.31 -13.94
N GLU A 229 20.14 -7.71 -12.78
CA GLU A 229 20.00 -9.13 -12.43
C GLU A 229 19.07 -9.87 -13.40
N GLY A 230 17.94 -9.25 -13.76
CA GLY A 230 16.97 -9.83 -14.69
C GLY A 230 17.51 -9.95 -16.11
N THR A 231 18.20 -8.93 -16.63
CA THR A 231 18.82 -8.96 -17.97
C THR A 231 19.96 -9.97 -18.04
N LEU A 232 20.79 -10.09 -17.01
CA LEU A 232 21.82 -11.12 -16.92
C LEU A 232 21.20 -12.53 -16.98
N GLY A 233 20.10 -12.75 -16.26
CA GLY A 233 19.32 -13.97 -16.35
C GLY A 233 18.78 -14.26 -17.75
N GLN A 234 18.25 -13.24 -18.44
CA GLN A 234 17.78 -13.38 -19.84
C GLN A 234 18.91 -13.72 -20.82
N VAL A 235 20.07 -13.08 -20.69
CA VAL A 235 21.22 -13.36 -21.55
C VAL A 235 21.72 -14.78 -21.32
N THR A 236 21.78 -15.21 -20.05
CA THR A 236 22.22 -16.56 -19.68
C THR A 236 21.27 -17.62 -20.24
N ILE A 237 19.95 -17.46 -20.07
CA ILE A 237 18.98 -18.45 -20.60
C ILE A 237 19.02 -18.51 -22.13
N ALA A 238 19.18 -17.37 -22.80
CA ALA A 238 19.26 -17.31 -24.26
C ALA A 238 20.53 -18.01 -24.77
N ALA A 239 21.68 -17.76 -24.15
CA ALA A 239 22.94 -18.40 -24.50
C ALA A 239 22.88 -19.93 -24.29
N LEU A 240 22.37 -20.39 -23.14
CA LEU A 240 22.21 -21.82 -22.85
C LEU A 240 21.23 -22.48 -23.83
N SER A 241 20.17 -21.77 -24.21
CA SER A 241 19.17 -22.25 -25.17
C SER A 241 19.76 -22.39 -26.57
N VAL A 242 20.57 -21.42 -27.04
CA VAL A 242 21.30 -21.52 -28.31
C VAL A 242 22.31 -22.67 -28.28
N PHE A 243 23.01 -22.84 -27.15
CA PHE A 243 23.96 -23.95 -27.01
C PHE A 243 23.26 -25.32 -27.03
N LEU A 244 22.09 -25.44 -26.40
CA LEU A 244 21.27 -26.66 -26.44
C LEU A 244 20.85 -27.03 -27.87
N LEU A 245 20.54 -26.03 -28.71
CA LEU A 245 20.19 -26.26 -30.11
C LEU A 245 21.34 -26.88 -30.93
N GLN A 246 22.59 -26.68 -30.52
CA GLN A 246 23.77 -27.21 -31.19
C GLN A 246 24.14 -28.63 -30.71
N LEU A 247 23.59 -29.07 -29.57
CA LEU A 247 23.86 -30.37 -28.94
C LEU A 247 22.81 -31.40 -29.34
N SER A 248 23.19 -32.34 -30.20
CA SER A 248 22.26 -33.37 -30.73
C SER A 248 22.04 -34.54 -29.77
N GLN A 249 23.09 -35.07 -29.12
CA GLN A 249 23.00 -36.28 -28.26
C GLN A 249 24.05 -36.30 -27.13
N GLY A 250 23.73 -37.00 -26.04
CA GLY A 250 24.66 -37.34 -24.95
C GLY A 250 24.29 -36.78 -23.56
N PRO A 251 25.05 -37.13 -22.51
CA PRO A 251 24.76 -36.73 -21.13
C PRO A 251 24.68 -35.21 -20.93
N TRP A 252 25.40 -34.45 -21.75
CA TRP A 252 25.40 -32.99 -21.68
C TRP A 252 24.05 -32.36 -22.09
N ALA A 253 23.29 -33.00 -22.98
CA ALA A 253 21.98 -32.50 -23.39
C ALA A 253 20.98 -32.54 -22.22
N THR A 254 20.98 -33.62 -21.42
CA THR A 254 20.14 -33.72 -20.23
C THR A 254 20.59 -32.78 -19.11
N VAL A 255 21.90 -32.64 -18.91
CA VAL A 255 22.46 -31.68 -17.92
C VAL A 255 22.09 -30.24 -18.28
N LEU A 256 22.19 -29.86 -19.55
CA LEU A 256 21.89 -28.50 -19.99
C LEU A 256 20.39 -28.16 -19.87
N LEU A 257 19.51 -29.14 -20.08
CA LEU A 257 18.08 -29.00 -19.81
C LEU A 257 17.81 -28.70 -18.33
N ILE A 258 18.49 -29.40 -17.43
CA ILE A 258 18.40 -29.13 -15.99
C ILE A 258 18.95 -27.73 -15.67
N ALA A 259 20.04 -27.31 -16.32
CA ALA A 259 20.61 -25.97 -16.14
C ALA A 259 19.65 -24.86 -16.58
N LEU A 260 18.91 -25.03 -17.69
CA LEU A 260 17.87 -24.09 -18.12
C LEU A 260 16.78 -23.92 -17.06
N VAL A 261 16.31 -25.03 -16.48
CA VAL A 261 15.33 -24.99 -15.38
C VAL A 261 15.92 -24.28 -14.16
N PHE A 262 17.18 -24.53 -13.82
CA PHE A 262 17.83 -23.87 -12.69
C PHE A 262 17.91 -22.35 -12.88
N VAL A 263 18.32 -21.87 -14.06
CA VAL A 263 18.36 -20.43 -14.38
C VAL A 263 16.95 -19.82 -14.38
N LEU A 264 15.96 -20.54 -14.91
CA LEU A 264 14.55 -20.13 -14.87
C LEU A 264 14.05 -19.94 -13.44
N LEU A 265 14.31 -20.91 -12.57
CA LEU A 265 13.93 -20.84 -11.16
C LEU A 265 14.72 -19.73 -10.43
N TRP A 266 16.01 -19.57 -10.72
CA TRP A 266 16.82 -18.49 -10.15
C TRP A 266 16.24 -17.11 -10.49
N VAL A 267 15.87 -16.88 -11.75
CA VAL A 267 15.20 -15.64 -12.19
C VAL A 267 13.85 -15.48 -11.49
N ALA A 268 13.05 -16.54 -11.37
CA ALA A 268 11.76 -16.50 -10.69
C ALA A 268 11.89 -16.10 -9.20
N VAL A 269 12.91 -16.62 -8.51
CA VAL A 269 13.17 -16.29 -7.11
C VAL A 269 13.67 -14.86 -6.95
N ARG A 270 14.63 -14.44 -7.77
CA ARG A 270 15.36 -13.17 -7.56
C ARG A 270 14.68 -11.95 -8.15
N CYS A 271 14.02 -12.11 -9.29
CA CYS A 271 13.51 -10.99 -10.07
C CYS A 271 11.98 -10.86 -9.96
N ARG A 272 11.45 -9.77 -10.51
CA ARG A 272 9.99 -9.61 -10.68
C ARG A 272 9.41 -10.66 -11.63
N PRO A 273 8.12 -11.03 -11.51
CA PRO A 273 7.49 -12.05 -12.36
C PRO A 273 7.60 -11.82 -13.87
N VAL A 274 7.74 -10.57 -14.33
CA VAL A 274 7.96 -10.26 -15.75
C VAL A 274 9.21 -10.93 -16.32
N PHE A 275 10.28 -11.06 -15.54
CA PHE A 275 11.50 -11.72 -16.00
C PHE A 275 11.32 -13.24 -16.06
N ALA A 276 10.58 -13.83 -15.12
CA ALA A 276 10.22 -15.25 -15.20
C ALA A 276 9.36 -15.54 -16.46
N ALA A 277 8.43 -14.65 -16.80
CA ALA A 277 7.65 -14.72 -18.03
C ALA A 277 8.50 -14.59 -19.29
N ALA A 278 9.45 -13.65 -19.32
CA ALA A 278 10.39 -13.51 -20.42
C ALA A 278 11.27 -14.77 -20.60
N THR A 279 11.79 -15.32 -19.50
CA THR A 279 12.58 -16.55 -19.55
C THR A 279 11.76 -17.73 -20.05
N ALA A 280 10.53 -17.91 -19.55
CA ALA A 280 9.63 -18.97 -20.00
C ALA A 280 9.32 -18.86 -21.51
N PHE A 281 9.14 -17.63 -22.01
CA PHE A 281 8.96 -17.37 -23.44
C PHE A 281 10.20 -17.73 -24.27
N VAL A 282 11.41 -17.34 -23.84
CA VAL A 282 12.67 -17.68 -24.52
C VAL A 282 12.88 -19.20 -24.56
N VAL A 283 12.64 -19.89 -23.44
CA VAL A 283 12.70 -21.35 -23.36
C VAL A 283 11.68 -21.97 -24.30
N ALA A 284 10.42 -21.52 -24.31
CA ALA A 284 9.41 -22.02 -25.25
C ALA A 284 9.88 -21.90 -26.70
N LEU A 285 10.34 -20.71 -27.10
CA LEU A 285 10.81 -20.44 -28.45
C LEU A 285 11.99 -21.34 -28.84
N ALA A 286 12.95 -21.55 -27.94
CA ALA A 286 14.09 -22.42 -28.19
C ALA A 286 13.66 -23.87 -28.43
N PHE A 287 12.75 -24.40 -27.63
CA PHE A 287 12.29 -25.79 -27.77
C PHE A 287 11.54 -26.02 -29.08
N PHE A 288 10.65 -25.11 -29.47
CA PHE A 288 9.95 -25.24 -30.76
C PHE A 288 10.90 -25.06 -31.95
N THR A 289 11.88 -24.17 -31.84
CA THR A 289 12.92 -24.02 -32.86
C THR A 289 13.74 -25.31 -33.01
N SER A 290 14.11 -25.96 -31.89
CA SER A 290 14.78 -27.27 -31.85
C SER A 290 13.96 -28.33 -32.58
N THR A 291 12.67 -28.44 -32.25
CA THR A 291 11.79 -29.46 -32.84
C THR A 291 11.59 -29.25 -34.34
N THR A 292 11.43 -28.00 -34.79
CA THR A 292 11.09 -27.72 -36.19
C THR A 292 12.29 -27.71 -37.12
N LEU A 293 13.44 -27.20 -36.67
CA LEU A 293 14.66 -27.21 -37.48
C LEU A 293 15.39 -28.57 -37.46
N ASN A 294 14.83 -29.57 -36.77
CA ASN A 294 15.47 -30.87 -36.50
C ASN A 294 16.89 -30.71 -35.94
N ALA A 295 17.06 -29.72 -35.05
CA ALA A 295 18.33 -29.37 -34.44
C ALA A 295 18.29 -29.67 -32.94
N GLY A 296 19.40 -30.16 -32.40
CA GLY A 296 19.54 -30.44 -30.97
C GLY A 296 18.76 -31.67 -30.49
N TYR A 297 18.63 -31.80 -29.17
CA TYR A 297 17.99 -32.95 -28.50
C TYR A 297 16.54 -33.20 -28.92
N PHE A 298 15.71 -32.16 -29.03
CA PHE A 298 14.33 -32.28 -29.53
C PHE A 298 14.25 -32.32 -31.06
N GLY A 299 15.40 -32.32 -31.73
CA GLY A 299 15.61 -32.44 -33.16
C GLY A 299 15.72 -33.89 -33.67
N ASP A 300 15.87 -34.86 -32.76
CA ASP A 300 16.24 -36.24 -33.08
C ASP A 300 15.20 -36.93 -33.98
N ALA A 301 15.61 -37.31 -35.19
CA ALA A 301 14.74 -37.95 -36.16
C ALA A 301 14.40 -39.40 -35.80
N SER A 302 15.11 -40.02 -34.85
CA SER A 302 14.82 -41.39 -34.38
C SER A 302 13.54 -41.48 -33.56
N ILE A 303 13.10 -40.36 -32.95
CA ILE A 303 11.89 -40.27 -32.14
C ILE A 303 10.75 -39.72 -33.01
N PRO A 304 9.54 -40.30 -32.95
CA PRO A 304 8.37 -39.77 -33.66
C PRO A 304 8.14 -38.28 -33.36
N LEU A 305 7.82 -37.50 -34.40
CA LEU A 305 7.61 -36.05 -34.28
C LEU A 305 6.54 -35.69 -33.25
N SER A 306 5.47 -36.49 -33.15
CA SER A 306 4.39 -36.31 -32.15
C SER A 306 4.93 -36.34 -30.72
N ASP A 307 5.86 -37.25 -30.43
CA ASP A 307 6.37 -37.50 -29.09
C ASP A 307 7.38 -36.41 -28.70
N ARG A 308 8.17 -35.95 -29.67
CA ARG A 308 9.06 -34.79 -29.52
C ARG A 308 8.29 -33.51 -29.20
N ILE A 309 7.21 -33.25 -29.94
CA ILE A 309 6.33 -32.11 -29.69
C ILE A 309 5.68 -32.22 -28.32
N LEU A 310 5.13 -33.39 -27.97
CA LEU A 310 4.49 -33.61 -26.69
C LEU A 310 5.47 -33.40 -25.54
N ALA A 311 6.69 -33.93 -25.64
CA ALA A 311 7.75 -33.75 -24.65
C ALA A 311 8.13 -32.27 -24.48
N ALA A 312 8.31 -31.53 -25.59
CA ALA A 312 8.59 -30.10 -25.56
C ALA A 312 7.44 -29.30 -24.93
N GLN A 313 6.19 -29.58 -25.31
CA GLN A 313 5.00 -28.93 -24.74
C GLN A 313 4.88 -29.18 -23.23
N MET A 314 5.08 -30.43 -22.80
CA MET A 314 5.02 -30.79 -21.37
C MET A 314 6.13 -30.11 -20.58
N LEU A 315 7.38 -30.11 -21.08
CA LEU A 315 8.49 -29.51 -20.34
C LEU A 315 8.34 -27.99 -20.23
N VAL A 316 7.97 -27.30 -21.33
CA VAL A 316 7.77 -25.85 -21.31
C VAL A 316 6.59 -25.48 -20.41
N LEU A 317 5.48 -26.23 -20.46
CA LEU A 317 4.32 -25.97 -19.62
C LEU A 317 4.65 -26.17 -18.13
N VAL A 318 5.25 -27.31 -17.76
CA VAL A 318 5.65 -27.58 -16.37
C VAL A 318 6.69 -26.56 -15.89
N GLY A 319 7.68 -26.23 -16.72
CA GLY A 319 8.68 -25.21 -16.42
C GLY A 319 8.06 -23.83 -16.18
N ALA A 320 7.15 -23.40 -17.06
CA ALA A 320 6.44 -22.13 -16.90
C ALA A 320 5.55 -22.11 -15.66
N LEU A 321 4.82 -23.20 -15.38
CA LEU A 321 4.00 -23.35 -14.17
C LEU A 321 4.85 -23.19 -12.90
N LEU A 322 5.96 -23.93 -12.82
CA LEU A 322 6.89 -23.86 -11.69
C LEU A 322 7.47 -22.45 -11.55
N ALA A 323 7.91 -21.85 -12.66
CA ALA A 323 8.48 -20.50 -12.65
C ALA A 323 7.47 -19.45 -12.19
N PHE A 324 6.21 -19.52 -12.63
CA PHE A 324 5.19 -18.53 -12.26
C PHE A 324 4.71 -18.68 -10.83
N ILE A 325 4.50 -19.92 -10.37
CA ILE A 325 4.13 -20.17 -8.97
C ILE A 325 5.27 -19.70 -8.07
N LEU A 326 6.52 -20.01 -8.40
CA LEU A 326 7.67 -19.58 -7.60
C LEU A 326 7.85 -18.06 -7.64
N ALA A 327 7.72 -17.43 -8.81
CA ALA A 327 7.81 -15.98 -8.94
C ALA A 327 6.71 -15.26 -8.16
N ALA A 328 5.48 -15.78 -8.17
CA ALA A 328 4.37 -15.25 -7.39
C ALA A 328 4.62 -15.42 -5.89
N LEU A 329 5.01 -16.62 -5.42
CA LEU A 329 5.33 -16.88 -4.02
C LEU A 329 6.41 -15.94 -3.48
N PHE A 330 7.49 -15.75 -4.24
CA PHE A 330 8.57 -14.85 -3.83
C PHE A 330 8.18 -13.38 -3.95
N ALA A 331 7.31 -13.01 -4.89
CA ALA A 331 6.77 -11.65 -4.95
C ALA A 331 5.87 -11.35 -3.75
N GLU A 332 4.93 -12.23 -3.40
CA GLU A 332 4.06 -12.13 -2.24
C GLU A 332 4.88 -12.05 -0.95
N ARG A 333 5.90 -12.92 -0.81
CA ARG A 333 6.83 -12.86 0.31
C ARG A 333 7.57 -11.51 0.42
N ARG A 334 8.07 -10.96 -0.70
CA ARG A 334 8.73 -9.65 -0.72
C ARG A 334 7.78 -8.52 -0.29
N GLN A 335 6.52 -8.59 -0.70
CA GLN A 335 5.51 -7.61 -0.30
C GLN A 335 5.23 -7.68 1.21
N HIS A 336 5.08 -8.88 1.77
CA HIS A 336 4.89 -9.07 3.21
C HIS A 336 6.10 -8.60 4.02
N GLU A 337 7.32 -8.93 3.60
CA GLU A 337 8.55 -8.46 4.26
C GLU A 337 8.67 -6.92 4.23
N ALA A 338 8.34 -6.29 3.09
CA ALA A 338 8.33 -4.84 2.97
C ALA A 338 7.26 -4.17 3.86
N MET A 339 6.07 -4.76 3.95
CA MET A 339 4.99 -4.28 4.82
C MET A 339 5.38 -4.40 6.30
N LEU A 340 5.94 -5.53 6.70
CA LEU A 340 6.42 -5.76 8.07
C LEU A 340 7.52 -4.76 8.45
N LYS A 341 8.49 -4.53 7.55
CA LYS A 341 9.57 -3.56 7.76
C LYS A 341 9.02 -2.14 7.97
N ARG A 342 8.09 -1.69 7.11
CA ARG A 342 7.44 -0.38 7.25
C ARG A 342 6.66 -0.25 8.55
N SER A 343 5.97 -1.31 8.97
CA SER A 343 5.25 -1.33 10.26
C SER A 343 6.22 -1.22 11.44
N LYS A 344 7.33 -1.97 11.40
CA LYS A 344 8.39 -1.90 12.42
C LYS A 344 9.02 -0.51 12.50
N GLU A 345 9.35 0.10 11.37
CA GLU A 345 9.90 1.46 11.30
C GLU A 345 8.89 2.51 11.83
N ARG A 346 7.59 2.33 11.59
CA ARG A 346 6.55 3.18 12.17
C ARG A 346 6.48 3.02 13.69
N LEU A 347 6.50 1.79 14.20
CA LEU A 347 6.49 1.52 15.64
C LEU A 347 7.73 2.12 16.33
N GLN A 348 8.91 1.95 15.75
CA GLN A 348 10.15 2.51 16.29
C GLN A 348 10.11 4.04 16.38
N ARG A 349 9.52 4.73 15.40
CA ARG A 349 9.32 6.19 15.47
C ARG A 349 8.39 6.59 16.62
N VAL A 350 7.27 5.87 16.79
CA VAL A 350 6.34 6.13 17.89
C VAL A 350 7.00 5.87 19.25
N VAL A 351 7.80 4.81 19.37
CA VAL A 351 8.55 4.51 20.60
C VAL A 351 9.58 5.60 20.90
N ALA A 352 10.32 6.08 19.89
CA ALA A 352 11.29 7.15 20.07
C ALA A 352 10.61 8.47 20.49
N GLU A 353 9.46 8.78 19.90
CA GLU A 353 8.67 9.95 20.29
C GLU A 353 8.13 9.83 21.73
N LEU A 354 7.67 8.64 22.12
CA LEU A 354 7.23 8.37 23.49
C LEU A 354 8.39 8.53 24.49
N ASP A 355 9.57 7.98 24.18
CA ASP A 355 10.75 8.09 25.03
C ASP A 355 11.17 9.56 25.23
N HIS A 356 11.13 10.36 24.17
CA HIS A 356 11.35 11.80 24.25
C HIS A 356 10.32 12.49 25.14
N ARG A 357 9.03 12.17 24.99
CA ARG A 357 7.96 12.74 25.83
C ARG A 357 8.11 12.36 27.30
N VAL A 358 8.46 11.10 27.59
CA VAL A 358 8.71 10.63 28.97
C VAL A 358 9.89 11.36 29.59
N LYS A 359 11.00 11.53 28.85
CA LYS A 359 12.15 12.32 29.31
C LYS A 359 11.78 13.76 29.63
N ASN A 360 10.94 14.40 28.80
CA ASN A 360 10.47 15.76 29.05
C ASN A 360 9.61 15.84 30.33
N VAL A 361 8.71 14.87 30.54
CA VAL A 361 7.90 14.81 31.76
C VAL A 361 8.81 14.65 32.99
N PHE A 362 9.80 13.75 32.94
CA PHE A 362 10.74 13.58 34.06
C PHE A 362 11.57 14.84 34.34
N ALA A 363 12.08 15.51 33.31
CA ALA A 363 12.82 16.77 33.48
C ALA A 363 11.94 17.83 34.15
N THR A 364 10.66 17.93 33.75
CA THR A 364 9.70 18.87 34.34
C THR A 364 9.41 18.53 35.80
N VAL A 365 9.18 17.25 36.12
CA VAL A 365 8.96 16.79 37.50
C VAL A 365 10.17 17.06 38.38
N SER A 366 11.38 16.81 37.88
CA SER A 366 12.62 17.12 38.61
C SER A 366 12.76 18.61 38.89
N ALA A 367 12.50 19.48 37.91
CA ALA A 367 12.54 20.93 38.09
C ALA A 367 11.52 21.39 39.16
N VAL A 368 10.28 20.91 39.09
CA VAL A 368 9.24 21.21 40.08
C VAL A 368 9.66 20.74 41.48
N ALA A 369 10.24 19.54 41.62
CA ALA A 369 10.71 19.05 42.91
C ALA A 369 11.82 19.92 43.50
N THR A 370 12.87 20.24 42.74
CA THR A 370 13.99 21.09 43.19
C THR A 370 13.51 22.45 43.63
N HIS A 371 12.72 23.14 42.80
CA HIS A 371 12.22 24.47 43.14
C HIS A 371 11.24 24.46 44.32
N THR A 372 10.43 23.40 44.47
CA THR A 372 9.53 23.25 45.64
C THR A 372 10.32 23.08 46.94
N LEU A 373 11.47 22.42 46.88
CA LEU A 373 12.38 22.20 48.00
C LEU A 373 13.01 23.53 48.47
N ASP A 374 13.54 24.32 47.54
CA ASP A 374 14.19 25.61 47.82
C ASP A 374 13.26 26.63 48.51
N ALA A 375 11.96 26.53 48.30
CA ALA A 375 10.97 27.48 48.81
C ALA A 375 10.14 26.97 50.00
N SER A 376 10.38 25.75 50.46
CA SER A 376 9.62 25.17 51.57
C SER A 376 10.31 25.41 52.90
N ASN A 377 9.54 25.87 53.89
CA ASN A 377 10.05 26.18 55.24
C ASN A 377 10.04 24.97 56.19
N SER A 378 9.41 23.86 55.80
CA SER A 378 9.36 22.60 56.54
C SER A 378 9.12 21.42 55.60
N MET A 379 9.44 20.20 56.07
CA MET A 379 9.21 18.97 55.30
C MET A 379 7.71 18.74 55.00
N ASP A 380 6.82 19.00 55.95
CA ASP A 380 5.37 18.87 55.74
C ASP A 380 4.84 19.86 54.69
N HIS A 381 5.39 21.08 54.69
CA HIS A 381 5.06 22.07 53.68
C HIS A 381 5.56 21.64 52.29
N PHE A 382 6.77 21.09 52.21
CA PHE A 382 7.34 20.55 50.97
C PHE A 382 6.49 19.41 50.39
N VAL A 383 6.15 18.40 51.19
CA VAL A 383 5.34 17.25 50.75
C VAL A 383 3.97 17.69 50.25
N THR A 384 3.29 18.56 51.01
CA THR A 384 1.95 19.05 50.64
C THR A 384 1.99 19.91 49.37
N ALA A 385 2.99 20.78 49.22
CA ALA A 385 3.12 21.64 48.05
C ALA A 385 3.50 20.85 46.78
N LEU A 386 4.40 19.88 46.90
CA LEU A 386 4.82 19.03 45.78
C LEU A 386 3.66 18.15 45.28
N ASP A 387 2.92 17.52 46.19
CA ASP A 387 1.76 16.69 45.84
C ASP A 387 0.66 17.50 45.13
N GLY A 388 0.36 18.72 45.60
CA GLY A 388 -0.57 19.63 44.91
C GLY A 388 -0.16 19.94 43.47
N ARG A 389 1.12 20.29 43.27
CA ARG A 389 1.68 20.62 41.95
C ARG A 389 1.68 19.42 41.01
N LEU A 390 2.08 18.24 41.49
CA LEU A 390 2.06 17.02 40.69
C LEU A 390 0.64 16.64 40.26
N ARG A 391 -0.38 16.87 41.11
CA ARG A 391 -1.78 16.65 40.73
C ARG A 391 -2.27 17.64 39.67
N SER A 392 -1.93 18.92 39.77
CA SER A 392 -2.28 19.91 38.73
C SER A 392 -1.62 19.55 37.39
N MET A 393 -0.34 19.15 37.40
CA MET A 393 0.37 18.66 36.22
C MET A 393 -0.30 17.43 35.61
N ALA A 394 -0.63 16.41 36.43
CA ALA A 394 -1.30 15.19 35.97
C ALA A 394 -2.69 15.49 35.37
N SER A 395 -3.47 16.35 36.03
CA SER A 395 -4.78 16.81 35.58
C SER A 395 -4.72 17.53 34.23
N THR A 396 -3.71 18.38 34.02
CA THR A 396 -3.49 19.07 32.74
C THR A 396 -3.01 18.09 31.67
N HIS A 397 -2.17 17.12 32.04
CA HIS A 397 -1.72 16.06 31.14
C HIS A 397 -2.88 15.16 30.69
N GLU A 398 -3.87 14.88 31.54
CA GLU A 398 -5.11 14.18 31.14
C GLU A 398 -5.91 15.00 30.12
N LEU A 399 -6.15 16.30 30.36
CA LEU A 399 -6.84 17.18 29.41
C LEU A 399 -6.17 17.19 28.03
N LEU A 400 -4.84 17.26 28.03
CA LEU A 400 -4.04 17.20 26.81
C LEU A 400 -4.13 15.83 26.14
N SER A 401 -4.05 14.75 26.91
CA SER A 401 -4.15 13.37 26.41
C SER A 401 -5.50 13.10 25.75
N ASP A 402 -6.61 13.51 26.39
CA ASP A 402 -7.98 13.33 25.88
C ASP A 402 -8.20 14.06 24.55
N ARG A 403 -7.58 15.24 24.39
CA ARG A 403 -7.61 16.02 23.14
C ARG A 403 -6.45 15.71 22.19
N ARG A 404 -5.76 14.58 22.34
CA ARG A 404 -4.62 14.15 21.49
C ARG A 404 -3.55 15.22 21.32
N TRP A 405 -3.31 16.03 22.36
CA TRP A 405 -2.31 17.10 22.39
C TRP A 405 -2.60 18.27 21.44
N CYS A 406 -3.84 18.42 20.95
CA CYS A 406 -4.26 19.53 20.09
C CYS A 406 -4.48 20.86 20.86
N GLY A 407 -4.08 20.93 22.13
CA GLY A 407 -4.25 22.10 22.99
C GLY A 407 -5.39 21.97 24.01
N VAL A 408 -5.53 22.97 24.86
CA VAL A 408 -6.54 23.04 25.94
C VAL A 408 -7.34 24.33 25.81
N ASN A 409 -8.66 24.24 26.01
CA ASN A 409 -9.50 25.43 26.09
C ASN A 409 -9.21 26.18 27.40
N LEU A 410 -8.94 27.49 27.32
CA LEU A 410 -8.59 28.30 28.47
C LEU A 410 -9.70 28.32 29.55
N SER A 411 -10.97 28.30 29.14
CA SER A 411 -12.10 28.24 30.06
C SER A 411 -12.15 26.91 30.82
N ASP A 412 -11.95 25.79 30.11
CA ASP A 412 -11.91 24.45 30.72
C ASP A 412 -10.76 24.38 31.75
N LEU A 413 -9.59 24.91 31.39
CA LEU A 413 -8.41 24.94 32.26
C LEU A 413 -8.66 25.75 33.54
N ALA A 414 -9.13 26.99 33.40
CA ALA A 414 -9.41 27.87 34.54
C ALA A 414 -10.51 27.29 35.45
N CYS A 415 -11.57 26.73 34.87
CA CYS A 415 -12.63 26.10 35.65
C CYS A 415 -12.14 24.87 36.43
N ARG A 416 -11.24 24.06 35.83
CA ARG A 416 -10.70 22.86 36.46
C ARG A 416 -9.78 23.20 37.64
N GLU A 417 -8.90 24.19 37.48
CA GLU A 417 -8.02 24.64 38.58
C GLU A 417 -8.80 25.30 39.73
N LEU A 418 -9.90 26.00 39.45
CA LEU A 418 -10.77 26.60 40.47
C LEU A 418 -11.70 25.58 41.15
N ALA A 419 -11.94 24.41 40.55
CA ALA A 419 -12.93 23.44 41.03
C ALA A 419 -12.76 23.00 42.50
N PRO A 420 -11.54 22.74 43.03
CA PRO A 420 -11.36 22.31 44.42
C PRO A 420 -11.78 23.35 45.47
N TYR A 421 -11.88 24.62 45.09
CA TYR A 421 -12.15 25.75 45.98
C TYR A 421 -13.44 26.52 45.62
N LYS A 422 -14.21 26.03 44.64
CA LYS A 422 -15.46 26.66 44.19
C LYS A 422 -16.59 26.42 45.21
N LEU A 423 -16.92 27.47 45.97
CA LEU A 423 -18.25 27.65 46.55
C LEU A 423 -19.10 28.42 45.52
N VAL A 424 -20.37 28.05 45.35
CA VAL A 424 -21.26 28.35 44.19
C VAL A 424 -21.37 29.85 43.79
N SER A 425 -20.88 30.81 44.60
CA SER A 425 -20.97 32.26 44.37
C SER A 425 -19.64 33.03 44.32
N ASN A 426 -18.47 32.38 44.44
CA ASN A 426 -17.21 33.08 44.77
C ASN A 426 -16.17 33.13 43.63
N SER A 427 -16.51 32.68 42.42
CA SER A 427 -15.58 32.70 41.28
C SER A 427 -16.26 33.00 39.95
N GLU A 428 -15.74 33.99 39.21
CA GLU A 428 -16.18 34.36 37.86
C GLU A 428 -15.08 33.99 36.85
N VAL A 429 -15.45 33.31 35.77
CA VAL A 429 -14.54 32.94 34.67
C VAL A 429 -15.20 33.41 33.36
N SER A 430 -14.59 34.35 32.65
CA SER A 430 -15.18 34.92 31.43
C SER A 430 -14.16 35.37 30.37
N GLY A 431 -14.46 35.13 29.10
CA GLY A 431 -13.62 35.54 27.99
C GLY A 431 -14.01 34.84 26.67
N PRO A 432 -13.41 35.22 25.53
CA PRO A 432 -13.67 34.58 24.24
C PRO A 432 -13.17 33.14 24.21
N GLU A 433 -13.71 32.32 23.30
CA GLU A 433 -13.23 30.94 23.13
C GLU A 433 -11.79 30.94 22.62
N VAL A 434 -10.88 30.34 23.39
CA VAL A 434 -9.43 30.37 23.16
C VAL A 434 -8.85 28.98 23.39
N MET A 435 -8.12 28.48 22.40
CA MET A 435 -7.34 27.25 22.50
C MET A 435 -5.87 27.58 22.71
N LEU A 436 -5.30 27.13 23.82
CA LEU A 436 -3.88 27.23 24.10
C LEU A 436 -3.15 26.02 23.52
N SER A 437 -1.91 26.18 23.07
CA SER A 437 -1.02 25.06 22.76
C SER A 437 -0.82 24.16 23.98
N ALA A 438 -0.24 22.96 23.78
CA ALA A 438 0.02 22.05 24.89
C ALA A 438 0.98 22.66 25.93
N GLU A 439 2.04 23.30 25.44
CA GLU A 439 3.06 23.95 26.25
C GLU A 439 2.46 25.15 27.02
N ALA A 440 1.69 26.01 26.35
CA ALA A 440 1.05 27.16 26.98
C ALA A 440 -0.05 26.76 27.98
N GLY A 441 -0.83 25.73 27.68
CA GLY A 441 -1.82 25.18 28.59
C GLY A 441 -1.18 24.65 29.88
N GLN A 442 -0.05 23.94 29.77
CA GLN A 442 0.67 23.40 30.93
C GLN A 442 1.30 24.49 31.80
N ALA A 443 1.96 25.48 31.20
CA ALA A 443 2.54 26.61 31.93
C ALA A 443 1.44 27.40 32.67
N LEU A 444 0.35 27.70 31.97
CA LEU A 444 -0.75 28.47 32.56
C LEU A 444 -1.49 27.70 33.65
N ALA A 445 -1.64 26.38 33.51
CA ALA A 445 -2.23 25.53 34.55
C ALA A 445 -1.47 25.68 35.87
N MET A 446 -0.13 25.64 35.82
CA MET A 446 0.70 25.80 37.02
C MET A 446 0.57 27.21 37.61
N VAL A 447 0.56 28.26 36.79
CA VAL A 447 0.35 29.65 37.30
C VAL A 447 -1.02 29.80 37.95
N LEU A 448 -2.08 29.30 37.32
CA LEU A 448 -3.44 29.32 37.87
C LEU A 448 -3.52 28.50 39.15
N HIS A 449 -2.86 27.33 39.22
CA HIS A 449 -2.81 26.51 40.42
C HIS A 449 -2.18 27.26 41.61
N GLU A 450 -1.05 27.93 41.38
CA GLU A 450 -0.40 28.74 42.43
C GLU A 450 -1.25 29.94 42.84
N LEU A 451 -1.92 30.62 41.89
CA LEU A 451 -2.85 31.72 42.18
C LEU A 451 -4.03 31.25 43.03
N VAL A 452 -4.68 30.15 42.64
CA VAL A 452 -5.80 29.54 43.37
C VAL A 452 -5.38 29.14 44.78
N THR A 453 -4.21 28.49 44.91
CA THR A 453 -3.67 28.06 46.20
C THR A 453 -3.36 29.26 47.11
N ASN A 454 -2.78 30.33 46.56
CA ASN A 454 -2.50 31.55 47.29
C ASN A 454 -3.80 32.25 47.73
N ALA A 455 -4.80 32.33 46.85
CA ALA A 455 -6.10 32.89 47.19
C ALA A 455 -6.78 32.10 48.32
N ALA A 456 -6.66 30.76 48.34
CA ALA A 456 -7.22 29.92 49.40
C ALA A 456 -6.49 30.05 50.74
N LYS A 457 -5.17 30.19 50.72
CA LYS A 457 -4.36 30.28 51.95
C LYS A 457 -4.30 31.68 52.55
N HIS A 458 -4.25 32.70 51.70
CA HIS A 458 -3.87 34.05 52.08
C HIS A 458 -4.77 35.15 51.50
N GLY A 459 -5.60 34.84 50.51
CA GLY A 459 -6.36 35.82 49.73
C GLY A 459 -7.87 35.64 49.80
N ALA A 460 -8.56 35.98 48.71
CA ALA A 460 -10.03 36.04 48.67
C ALA A 460 -10.72 34.72 49.05
N LEU A 461 -10.21 33.58 48.59
CA LEU A 461 -10.83 32.27 48.85
C LEU A 461 -10.62 31.76 50.28
N SER A 462 -9.84 32.44 51.11
CA SER A 462 -9.73 32.15 52.55
C SER A 462 -10.94 32.62 53.37
N THR A 463 -11.82 33.44 52.78
CA THR A 463 -12.99 34.04 53.43
C THR A 463 -14.28 33.69 52.71
N ARG A 464 -15.43 33.75 53.41
CA ARG A 464 -16.74 33.44 52.79
C ARG A 464 -17.21 34.51 51.80
N GLU A 465 -16.81 35.76 51.99
CA GLU A 465 -17.25 36.91 51.20
C GLU A 465 -16.34 37.19 49.99
N GLY A 466 -15.15 36.59 49.98
CA GLY A 466 -14.17 36.81 48.95
C GLY A 466 -14.56 36.22 47.59
N ARG A 467 -14.13 36.93 46.54
CA ARG A 467 -14.40 36.59 45.14
C ARG A 467 -13.12 36.65 44.32
N VAL A 468 -13.00 35.69 43.40
CA VAL A 468 -11.95 35.64 42.37
C VAL A 468 -12.58 35.85 41.00
N SER A 469 -12.01 36.74 40.20
CA SER A 469 -12.39 36.94 38.79
C SER A 469 -11.22 36.58 37.89
N VAL A 470 -11.46 35.71 36.91
CA VAL A 470 -10.52 35.33 35.86
C VAL A 470 -11.10 35.75 34.52
N ARG A 471 -10.51 36.77 33.90
CA ARG A 471 -10.99 37.33 32.63
C ARG A 471 -9.91 37.35 31.58
N TRP A 472 -10.25 37.09 30.32
CA TRP A 472 -9.29 37.28 29.22
C TRP A 472 -9.91 37.96 28.01
N HIS A 473 -9.08 38.69 27.26
CA HIS A 473 -9.49 39.38 26.05
C HIS A 473 -8.30 39.69 25.13
N TRP A 474 -8.60 40.04 23.88
CA TRP A 474 -7.62 40.54 22.91
C TRP A 474 -7.62 42.08 22.93
N PRO A 475 -6.47 42.76 23.03
CA PRO A 475 -6.40 44.21 22.96
C PRO A 475 -6.80 44.72 21.56
N LEU A 476 -7.63 45.76 21.51
CA LEU A 476 -8.27 46.28 20.29
C LEU A 476 -7.42 47.34 19.52
N ASN A 477 -6.22 47.67 20.01
CA ASN A 477 -5.42 48.80 19.48
C ASN A 477 -4.23 48.32 18.63
N GLY A 478 -4.36 48.41 17.30
CA GLY A 478 -3.27 48.29 16.32
C GLY A 478 -3.14 46.91 15.65
N SER A 479 -2.75 46.91 14.37
CA SER A 479 -2.70 45.79 13.41
C SER A 479 -2.41 44.40 14.01
N SER A 480 -3.45 43.56 14.06
CA SER A 480 -3.49 42.17 14.57
C SER A 480 -3.20 42.02 16.08
N PRO A 481 -4.07 41.34 16.85
CA PRO A 481 -3.85 41.16 18.28
C PRO A 481 -2.67 40.20 18.50
N ASP A 482 -1.49 40.75 18.83
CA ASP A 482 -0.25 39.99 19.03
C ASP A 482 -0.20 39.24 20.38
N ARG A 483 -1.08 39.59 21.33
CA ARG A 483 -1.06 39.06 22.69
C ARG A 483 -2.46 38.89 23.27
N LEU A 484 -2.72 37.74 23.87
CA LEU A 484 -3.87 37.51 24.74
C LEU A 484 -3.57 38.06 26.13
N ILE A 485 -4.48 38.87 26.68
CA ILE A 485 -4.37 39.38 28.04
C ILE A 485 -5.28 38.54 28.93
N LEU A 486 -4.73 37.96 29.99
CA LEU A 486 -5.45 37.24 31.03
C LEU A 486 -5.27 37.99 32.37
N GLU A 487 -6.37 38.27 33.03
CA GLU A 487 -6.43 39.05 34.27
C GLU A 487 -7.04 38.20 35.38
N TRP A 488 -6.32 38.14 36.49
CA TRP A 488 -6.77 37.59 37.76
C TRP A 488 -6.97 38.72 38.75
N ALA A 489 -8.14 38.79 39.37
CA ALA A 489 -8.46 39.78 40.39
C ALA A 489 -9.14 39.15 41.59
N GLU A 490 -8.62 39.45 42.78
CA GLU A 490 -9.19 39.07 44.06
C GLU A 490 -9.90 40.27 44.71
N THR A 491 -11.06 40.03 45.32
CA THR A 491 -11.81 41.06 46.05
C THR A 491 -12.50 40.45 47.27
N GLY A 492 -12.77 41.26 48.30
CA GLY A 492 -13.49 40.80 49.50
C GLY A 492 -12.70 39.81 50.38
N GLY A 493 -11.39 39.68 50.15
CA GLY A 493 -10.47 38.92 50.98
C GLY A 493 -9.87 39.74 52.13
N PRO A 494 -8.98 39.13 52.94
CA PRO A 494 -8.24 39.85 53.97
C PRO A 494 -7.29 40.90 53.35
N SER A 495 -6.92 41.92 54.12
CA SER A 495 -6.02 42.98 53.62
C SER A 495 -4.67 42.40 53.22
N VAL A 496 -4.34 42.54 51.93
CA VAL A 496 -3.10 42.02 51.35
C VAL A 496 -1.95 42.96 51.73
N LYS A 497 -0.87 42.37 52.26
CA LYS A 497 0.40 43.06 52.48
C LYS A 497 1.42 42.53 51.48
N THR A 498 2.24 43.42 50.93
CA THR A 498 3.35 43.01 50.06
C THR A 498 4.26 42.05 50.83
N PRO A 499 4.50 40.83 50.32
CA PRO A 499 5.31 39.85 51.02
C PRO A 499 6.76 40.33 51.14
N SER A 500 7.36 40.16 52.32
CA SER A 500 8.76 40.56 52.60
C SER A 500 9.80 39.63 51.97
N ARG A 501 9.38 38.45 51.50
CA ARG A 501 10.18 37.50 50.72
C ARG A 501 9.34 36.98 49.55
N SER A 502 9.93 36.91 48.36
CA SER A 502 9.32 36.20 47.23
C SER A 502 9.36 34.70 47.53
N GLY A 503 8.20 34.07 47.74
CA GLY A 503 8.08 32.62 47.85
C GLY A 503 8.00 31.97 46.47
N TYR A 504 8.10 30.64 46.38
CA TYR A 504 7.97 29.93 45.10
C TYR A 504 6.70 30.28 44.34
N GLY A 505 5.55 30.39 45.02
CA GLY A 505 4.30 30.70 44.34
C GLY A 505 4.39 32.03 43.59
N THR A 506 5.04 33.03 44.18
CA THR A 506 5.27 34.33 43.56
C THR A 506 6.27 34.27 42.41
N SER A 507 7.33 33.44 42.52
CA SER A 507 8.29 33.21 41.43
C SER A 507 7.67 32.43 40.26
N VAL A 508 6.88 31.37 40.50
CA VAL A 508 6.18 30.67 39.42
C VAL A 508 5.18 31.56 38.72
N ILE A 509 4.41 32.36 39.46
CA ILE A 509 3.49 33.33 38.86
C ILE A 509 4.28 34.36 38.02
N GLY A 510 5.39 34.88 38.52
CA GLY A 510 6.17 35.93 37.84
C GLY A 510 7.03 35.45 36.68
N ASP A 511 7.63 34.26 36.77
CA ASP A 511 8.76 33.85 35.93
C ASP A 511 8.40 32.79 34.89
N LEU A 512 7.40 31.93 35.16
CA LEU A 512 7.10 30.78 34.30
C LEU A 512 6.57 31.18 32.92
N ILE A 513 5.62 32.11 32.84
CA ILE A 513 5.08 32.59 31.56
C ILE A 513 6.13 33.37 30.75
N PRO A 514 6.93 34.28 31.34
CA PRO A 514 8.01 34.93 30.61
C PRO A 514 9.08 33.95 30.11
N TYR A 515 9.44 32.95 30.92
CA TYR A 515 10.47 31.98 30.57
C TYR A 515 10.03 30.99 29.49
N GLU A 516 8.89 30.33 29.65
CA GLU A 516 8.42 29.28 28.72
C GLU A 516 7.75 29.86 27.46
N LEU A 517 7.01 30.97 27.59
CA LEU A 517 6.15 31.48 26.53
C LEU A 517 6.64 32.79 25.92
N GLY A 518 7.65 33.45 26.50
CA GLY A 518 8.07 34.80 26.09
C GLY A 518 7.02 35.88 26.41
N GLY A 519 6.13 35.59 27.36
CA GLY A 519 5.06 36.47 27.79
C GLY A 519 5.52 37.54 28.80
N LYS A 520 4.55 38.21 29.43
CA LYS A 520 4.79 39.14 30.55
C LYS A 520 3.83 38.86 31.69
N VAL A 521 4.28 39.09 32.92
CA VAL A 521 3.42 39.00 34.10
C VAL A 521 3.63 40.23 34.98
N ASP A 522 2.55 40.94 35.26
CA ASP A 522 2.50 42.08 36.17
C ASP A 522 1.68 41.67 37.41
N LEU A 523 2.34 41.59 38.56
CA LEU A 523 1.73 41.19 39.83
C LEU A 523 1.63 42.39 40.79
N ALA A 524 0.42 42.73 41.22
CA ALA A 524 0.14 43.86 42.11
C ALA A 524 -0.57 43.40 43.38
N PHE A 525 0.03 43.71 44.54
CA PHE A 525 -0.53 43.45 45.87
C PHE A 525 -1.27 44.71 46.35
N ALA A 526 -2.55 44.86 45.96
CA ALA A 526 -3.37 45.98 46.41
C ALA A 526 -4.09 45.65 47.74
N CYS A 527 -4.36 46.66 48.57
CA CYS A 527 -4.94 46.44 49.89
C CYS A 527 -6.33 45.75 49.86
N ASP A 528 -7.05 45.88 48.74
CA ASP A 528 -8.36 45.28 48.46
C ASP A 528 -8.29 43.87 47.85
N GLY A 529 -7.10 43.41 47.43
CA GLY A 529 -6.87 42.08 46.88
C GLY A 529 -5.70 42.00 45.90
N LEU A 530 -5.26 40.78 45.59
CA LEU A 530 -4.23 40.53 44.58
C LEU A 530 -4.77 40.76 43.15
N ARG A 531 -3.96 41.41 42.31
CA ARG A 531 -4.21 41.53 40.87
C ARG A 531 -3.02 41.00 40.10
N CYS A 532 -3.25 40.09 39.16
CA CYS A 532 -2.22 39.55 38.27
C CYS A 532 -2.66 39.72 36.83
N ARG A 533 -1.83 40.35 36.00
CA ARG A 533 -2.05 40.52 34.58
C ARG A 533 -0.98 39.76 33.81
N MET A 534 -1.41 38.82 32.97
CA MET A 534 -0.56 37.94 32.18
C MET A 534 -0.76 38.24 30.69
N GLU A 535 0.32 38.40 29.95
CA GLU A 535 0.33 38.54 28.49
C GLU A 535 0.90 37.28 27.84
N ILE A 536 0.09 36.59 27.04
CA ILE A 536 0.47 35.38 26.30
C ILE A 536 0.58 35.73 24.81
N PRO A 537 1.73 35.51 24.15
CA PRO A 537 1.86 35.78 22.71
C PRO A 537 0.88 34.96 21.87
N ALA A 538 0.35 35.56 20.80
CA ALA A 538 -0.65 34.95 19.92
C ALA A 538 -0.15 33.67 19.23
N SER A 539 1.17 33.49 19.09
CA SER A 539 1.79 32.26 18.56
C SER A 539 1.43 31.00 19.37
N TRP A 540 1.07 31.17 20.63
CA TRP A 540 0.69 30.09 21.54
C TRP A 540 -0.82 29.84 21.60
N VAL A 541 -1.59 30.61 20.83
CA VAL A 541 -3.04 30.66 20.88
C VAL A 541 -3.62 30.41 19.49
N SER A 542 -4.49 29.40 19.34
CA SER A 542 -5.25 29.20 18.11
C SER A 542 -6.70 29.70 18.26
N SER A 543 -7.15 30.50 17.31
CA SER A 543 -8.57 30.86 17.16
C SER A 543 -9.34 29.66 16.60
N SER A 544 -10.50 29.32 17.16
CA SER A 544 -11.22 28.04 17.00
C SER A 544 -11.72 27.66 15.59
N ASN A 545 -11.27 28.32 14.52
CA ASN A 545 -11.69 28.07 13.14
C ASN A 545 -10.65 27.39 12.23
N ALA A 546 -9.50 26.93 12.73
CA ALA A 546 -8.59 26.10 11.94
C ALA A 546 -8.84 24.61 12.21
N ASN A 547 -9.32 23.91 11.18
CA ASN A 547 -9.68 22.49 11.17
C ASN A 547 -8.78 21.62 12.06
N ALA A 548 -9.41 20.76 12.88
CA ALA A 548 -8.77 19.70 13.68
C ALA A 548 -7.91 18.69 12.88
N GLN A 549 -7.76 18.90 11.57
CA GLN A 549 -6.98 18.11 10.63
C GLN A 549 -5.53 18.63 10.45
N GLU A 550 -5.23 19.90 10.76
CA GLU A 550 -3.93 20.52 10.42
C GLU A 550 -2.82 20.33 11.47
N CYS A 551 -3.14 19.90 12.69
CA CYS A 551 -2.16 19.73 13.78
C CYS A 551 -1.12 18.62 13.51
N TYR A 552 -1.30 17.82 12.45
CA TYR A 552 -0.33 16.79 12.03
C TYR A 552 0.81 17.32 11.16
N VAL A 553 0.71 18.52 10.59
CA VAL A 553 1.58 18.95 9.48
C VAL A 553 2.73 19.87 9.92
N THR A 554 2.57 20.64 11.00
CA THR A 554 3.48 21.78 11.29
C THR A 554 4.74 21.45 12.11
N LYS A 555 4.82 20.31 12.81
CA LYS A 555 6.08 19.89 13.51
C LYS A 555 6.98 18.97 12.67
N SER A 556 6.58 18.63 11.43
CA SER A 556 7.42 17.88 10.49
C SER A 556 8.48 18.74 9.78
N THR A 557 8.41 20.07 9.89
CA THR A 557 9.17 20.99 9.03
C THR A 557 10.29 21.76 9.76
N SER A 558 10.51 21.54 11.05
CA SER A 558 11.56 22.23 11.83
C SER A 558 12.70 21.32 12.31
N ILE A 559 12.84 20.12 11.75
CA ILE A 559 14.06 19.30 11.90
C ILE A 559 14.64 19.09 10.50
N ASN A 560 15.44 20.07 10.06
CA ASN A 560 16.46 19.94 9.04
C ASN A 560 17.70 20.68 9.53
#